data_AF-A0A520R8B7-F1
#
_entry.id   AF-A0A520R8B7-F1
#
_cell.length_a   1.000
_cell.length_b   1.000
_cell.length_c   1.000
_cell.angle_alpha   90.00
_cell.angle_beta   90.00
_cell.angle_gamma   90.00
#
_symmetry.space_group_name_H-M   'P 1'
#
loop_
_entity.id
_entity.type
_entity.pdbx_description
1 polymer ?
#
loop_
_entity_poly.entity_id
_entity_poly.type
_entity_poly.pdbx_seq_one_letter_code
_entity_poly.pdbx_strand_id
1 'polypeptide(L)'
;MTADEARDLFSEAFEGDLDEAQKEAFDAALAADEELRFEYEEFVDTFALVSKMGEPESIEVPNLLPKIQDRIRRRSRGRYYRDQFSRRAGPGWMMPLVAAVAVLLILGAAVYALQTAVVLETTAEHGE
;
A
#
# COMPACT_ATOMS: atom_id res chain seq x y z
N MET A 1 33.19 -22.20 -33.24
CA MET A 1 33.34 -21.99 -31.79
C MET A 1 34.19 -23.13 -31.23
N THR A 2 35.04 -22.85 -30.26
CA THR A 2 35.85 -23.86 -29.56
C THR A 2 35.09 -24.46 -28.38
N ALA A 3 35.58 -25.57 -27.82
CA ALA A 3 34.95 -26.20 -26.66
C ALA A 3 34.94 -25.28 -25.43
N ASP A 4 36.01 -24.52 -25.19
CA ASP A 4 36.08 -23.57 -24.06
C ASP A 4 35.09 -22.40 -24.25
N GLU A 5 35.01 -21.84 -25.46
CA GLU A 5 34.01 -20.82 -25.78
C GLU A 5 32.57 -21.34 -25.61
N ALA A 6 32.33 -22.62 -25.90
CA ALA A 6 31.03 -23.24 -25.68
C ALA A 6 30.71 -23.37 -24.18
N ARG A 7 31.69 -23.79 -23.35
CA ARG A 7 31.52 -23.89 -21.89
C ARG A 7 31.11 -22.56 -21.26
N ASP A 8 31.71 -21.46 -21.73
CA ASP A 8 31.39 -20.12 -21.27
C ASP A 8 29.93 -19.72 -21.59
N LEU A 9 29.29 -20.37 -22.58
CA LEU A 9 27.91 -20.11 -23.01
C LEU A 9 26.86 -21.08 -22.44
N PHE A 10 27.23 -21.99 -21.53
CA PHE A 10 26.29 -22.99 -20.99
C PHE A 10 25.07 -22.35 -20.30
N SER A 11 25.29 -21.25 -19.57
CA SER A 11 24.21 -20.57 -18.84
C SER A 11 23.24 -19.90 -19.80
N GLU A 12 23.75 -19.14 -20.76
CA GLU A 12 22.97 -18.47 -21.80
C GLU A 12 22.22 -19.48 -22.67
N ALA A 13 22.84 -20.62 -22.99
CA ALA A 13 22.19 -21.71 -23.72
C ALA A 13 21.03 -22.33 -22.93
N PHE A 14 21.20 -22.54 -21.62
CA PHE A 14 20.17 -23.07 -20.74
C PHE A 14 19.01 -22.09 -20.52
N GLU A 15 19.32 -20.80 -20.39
CA GLU A 15 18.31 -19.72 -20.23
C GLU A 15 17.61 -19.38 -21.56
N GLY A 16 18.17 -19.79 -22.69
CA GLY A 16 17.62 -19.54 -24.03
C GLY A 16 17.96 -18.16 -24.59
N ASP A 17 19.02 -17.54 -24.09
CA ASP A 17 19.45 -16.18 -24.39
C ASP A 17 20.49 -16.09 -25.53
N LEU A 18 20.79 -17.20 -26.19
CA LEU A 18 21.63 -17.23 -27.39
C LEU A 18 20.86 -16.72 -28.62
N ASP A 19 21.54 -15.90 -29.44
CA ASP A 19 21.03 -15.59 -30.77
C ASP A 19 21.08 -16.81 -31.71
N GLU A 20 20.41 -16.73 -32.86
CA GLU A 20 20.31 -17.87 -33.79
C GLU A 20 21.67 -18.36 -34.29
N ALA A 21 22.62 -17.44 -34.55
CA ALA A 21 23.94 -17.79 -35.07
C ALA A 21 24.81 -18.43 -33.98
N GLN A 22 24.71 -17.93 -32.75
CA GLN A 22 25.38 -18.49 -31.59
C GLN A 22 24.83 -19.87 -31.26
N LYS A 23 23.51 -20.05 -31.33
CA LYS A 23 22.85 -21.33 -31.10
C LYS A 23 23.29 -22.38 -32.12
N GLU A 24 23.27 -22.07 -33.41
CA GLU A 24 23.76 -22.99 -34.45
C GLU A 24 25.23 -23.37 -34.23
N ALA A 25 26.09 -22.41 -33.87
CA ALA A 25 27.49 -22.66 -33.58
C ALA A 25 27.68 -23.52 -32.31
N PHE A 26 26.83 -23.33 -31.31
CA PHE A 26 26.79 -24.09 -30.06
C PHE A 26 26.35 -25.53 -30.29
N ASP A 27 25.24 -25.72 -30.99
CA ASP A 27 24.74 -27.04 -31.36
C ASP A 27 25.77 -27.80 -32.21
N ALA A 28 26.45 -27.12 -33.13
CA ALA A 28 27.53 -27.71 -33.92
C ALA A 28 28.74 -28.11 -33.06
N ALA A 29 29.09 -27.33 -32.03
CA ALA A 29 30.18 -27.66 -31.11
C ALA A 29 29.82 -28.89 -30.24
N LEU A 30 28.60 -28.94 -29.71
CA LEU A 30 28.10 -30.11 -28.97
C LEU A 30 28.00 -31.37 -29.83
N ALA A 31 27.66 -31.22 -31.12
CA ALA A 31 27.60 -32.36 -32.04
C ALA A 31 29.00 -32.88 -32.44
N ALA A 32 30.02 -32.01 -32.43
CA ALA A 32 31.38 -32.36 -32.79
C ALA A 32 32.18 -32.96 -31.63
N ASP A 33 31.79 -32.69 -30.38
CA ASP A 33 32.50 -33.12 -29.17
C ASP A 33 31.54 -33.79 -28.18
N GLU A 34 31.69 -35.11 -28.04
CA GLU A 34 30.85 -35.92 -27.16
C GLU A 34 31.10 -35.63 -25.67
N GLU A 35 32.34 -35.30 -25.27
CA GLU A 35 32.67 -34.96 -23.88
C GLU A 35 31.99 -33.64 -23.49
N LEU A 36 32.09 -32.63 -24.34
CA LEU A 36 31.44 -31.34 -24.14
C LEU A 36 29.91 -31.46 -24.02
N ARG A 37 29.29 -32.34 -24.82
CA ARG A 37 27.86 -32.64 -24.72
C ARG A 37 27.49 -33.24 -23.37
N PHE A 38 28.28 -34.21 -22.88
CA PHE A 38 28.04 -34.77 -21.55
C PHE A 38 28.19 -33.73 -20.44
N GLU A 39 29.18 -32.84 -20.52
CA GLU A 39 29.35 -31.73 -19.58
C GLU A 39 28.11 -30.81 -19.57
N TYR A 40 27.59 -30.48 -20.76
CA TYR A 40 26.39 -29.65 -20.87
C TYR A 40 25.14 -30.35 -20.30
N GLU A 41 24.97 -31.65 -20.56
CA GLU A 41 23.87 -32.43 -19.98
C GLU A 41 23.93 -32.48 -18.44
N GLU A 42 25.11 -32.66 -17.86
CA GLU A 42 25.31 -32.63 -16.40
C GLU A 42 25.01 -31.25 -15.80
N PHE A 43 25.43 -30.19 -16.50
CA PHE A 43 25.11 -28.82 -16.13
C PHE A 43 23.59 -28.59 -16.08
N VAL A 44 22.88 -28.99 -17.14
CA VAL A 44 21.41 -28.86 -17.25
C VAL A 44 20.70 -29.62 -16.15
N ASP A 45 21.09 -30.87 -15.86
CA ASP A 45 20.46 -31.69 -14.83
C ASP A 45 20.65 -31.07 -13.43
N THR A 46 21.87 -30.60 -13.13
CA THR A 46 22.19 -29.94 -11.86
C THR A 46 21.37 -28.65 -11.68
N PHE A 47 21.32 -27.80 -12.71
CA PHE A 47 20.55 -26.55 -12.64
C PHE A 47 19.04 -26.80 -12.59
N ALA A 48 18.52 -27.80 -13.31
CA ALA A 48 17.12 -28.19 -13.24
C ALA A 48 16.73 -28.68 -11.84
N LEU A 49 17.63 -29.43 -11.16
CA LEU A 49 17.42 -29.86 -9.79
C LEU A 49 17.38 -28.68 -8.81
N VAL A 50 18.30 -27.72 -8.94
CA VAL A 50 18.33 -26.51 -8.10
C VAL A 50 17.09 -25.64 -8.34
N SER A 51 16.69 -25.46 -9.60
CA SER A 51 15.49 -24.69 -9.96
C SER A 51 14.22 -25.28 -9.31
N LYS A 52 14.09 -26.61 -9.32
CA LYS A 52 12.98 -27.32 -8.66
C LYS A 52 12.98 -27.18 -7.13
N MET A 53 14.12 -26.93 -6.49
CA MET A 53 14.16 -26.65 -5.04
C MET A 53 13.67 -25.24 -4.70
N GLY A 54 13.73 -24.30 -5.66
CA GLY A 54 13.33 -22.91 -5.49
C GLY A 54 11.86 -22.64 -5.78
N GLU A 55 11.20 -23.48 -6.58
CA GLU A 55 9.75 -23.41 -6.75
C GLU A 55 9.08 -23.91 -5.46
N PRO A 56 8.40 -23.04 -4.70
CA PRO A 56 7.50 -23.55 -3.69
C PRO A 56 6.49 -24.41 -4.45
N GLU A 57 6.45 -25.72 -4.16
CA GLU A 57 5.26 -26.51 -4.45
C GLU A 57 4.09 -25.64 -4.02
N SER A 58 3.18 -25.36 -4.96
CA SER A 58 1.99 -24.55 -4.71
C SER A 58 1.03 -25.38 -3.86
N ILE A 59 1.45 -25.67 -2.64
CA ILE A 59 0.61 -26.16 -1.58
C ILE A 59 -0.43 -25.06 -1.40
N GLU A 60 -1.70 -25.39 -1.63
CA GLU A 60 -2.81 -24.50 -1.35
C GLU A 60 -2.79 -24.19 0.15
N VAL A 61 -2.07 -23.14 0.56
CA VAL A 61 -1.95 -22.75 1.95
C VAL A 61 -3.31 -22.20 2.38
N PRO A 62 -4.00 -22.83 3.34
CA PRO A 62 -5.30 -22.35 3.78
C PRO A 62 -5.16 -20.94 4.35
N ASN A 63 -6.02 -20.01 3.94
CA ASN A 63 -5.99 -18.65 4.46
C ASN A 63 -6.30 -18.65 5.97
N LEU A 64 -5.25 -18.49 6.79
CA LEU A 64 -5.34 -18.51 8.25
C LEU A 64 -5.80 -17.17 8.85
N LEU A 65 -5.84 -16.10 8.03
CA LEU A 65 -6.15 -14.75 8.49
C LEU A 65 -7.47 -14.66 9.26
N PRO A 66 -8.59 -15.28 8.81
CA PRO A 66 -9.86 -15.24 9.56
C PRO A 66 -9.75 -15.90 10.93
N LYS A 67 -9.01 -17.02 11.03
CA LYS A 67 -8.81 -17.75 12.29
C LYS A 67 -7.95 -16.97 13.28
N ILE A 68 -6.90 -16.31 12.79
CA ILE A 68 -6.02 -15.46 13.60
C ILE A 68 -6.79 -14.24 14.11
N GLN A 69 -7.55 -13.58 13.24
CA GLN A 69 -8.38 -12.43 13.62
C GLN A 69 -9.43 -12.80 14.66
N ASP A 70 -10.13 -13.92 14.51
CA ASP A 70 -11.11 -14.37 15.50
C ASP A 70 -10.46 -14.70 16.85
N ARG A 71 -9.28 -15.35 16.82
CA ARG A 71 -8.49 -15.62 18.04
C ARG A 71 -8.07 -14.34 18.75
N ILE A 72 -7.58 -13.33 18.02
CA ILE A 72 -7.20 -12.03 18.59
C ILE A 72 -8.43 -11.32 19.17
N ARG A 73 -9.56 -11.34 18.47
CA ARG A 73 -10.81 -10.70 18.94
C ARG A 73 -11.32 -11.33 20.24
N ARG A 74 -11.31 -12.66 20.32
CA ARG A 74 -11.70 -13.42 21.53
C ARG A 74 -10.74 -13.14 22.69
N ARG A 75 -9.42 -13.18 22.45
CA ARG A 75 -8.41 -12.93 23.49
C ARG A 75 -8.39 -11.48 23.97
N SER A 76 -8.56 -10.53 23.07
CA SER A 76 -8.53 -9.10 23.39
C SER A 76 -9.84 -8.56 23.97
N ARG A 77 -10.92 -9.37 24.00
CA ARG A 77 -12.28 -8.96 24.41
C ARG A 77 -12.73 -7.64 23.78
N GLY A 78 -12.27 -7.36 22.56
CA GLY A 78 -12.56 -6.12 21.84
C GLY A 78 -11.74 -4.90 22.24
N ARG A 79 -10.77 -4.97 23.16
CA ARG A 79 -10.00 -3.81 23.67
C ARG A 79 -9.37 -2.93 22.58
N TYR A 80 -8.90 -3.52 21.48
CA TYR A 80 -8.21 -2.78 20.41
C TYR A 80 -9.15 -2.15 19.37
N TYR A 81 -10.41 -2.60 19.29
CA TYR A 81 -11.37 -2.09 18.30
C TYR A 81 -12.56 -1.36 18.93
N ARG A 82 -12.64 -1.24 20.27
CA ARG A 82 -13.85 -0.75 20.94
C ARG A 82 -14.06 0.75 20.98
N ASP A 83 -13.08 1.63 20.71
CA ASP A 83 -13.29 3.03 21.17
C ASP A 83 -12.49 4.12 20.44
N GLN A 84 -12.81 4.35 19.16
CA GLN A 84 -12.48 5.62 18.49
C GLN A 84 -13.75 6.27 17.87
N PHE A 85 -14.68 5.45 17.37
CA PHE A 85 -15.91 5.92 16.73
C PHE A 85 -17.07 6.16 17.70
N SER A 86 -17.09 5.46 18.84
CA SER A 86 -18.16 5.57 19.84
C SER A 86 -18.05 6.83 20.72
N ARG A 87 -16.92 7.55 20.66
CA ARG A 87 -16.64 8.72 21.53
C ARG A 87 -17.16 10.06 21.01
N ARG A 88 -17.78 10.12 19.82
CA ARG A 88 -18.23 11.38 19.19
C ARG A 88 -19.74 11.64 19.23
N ALA A 89 -20.50 10.88 20.01
CA ALA A 89 -21.93 11.16 20.24
C ALA A 89 -22.14 11.79 21.63
N GLY A 90 -21.52 12.94 21.87
CA GLY A 90 -21.85 13.81 23.01
C GLY A 90 -22.45 15.14 22.52
N PRO A 91 -23.12 15.94 23.36
CA PRO A 91 -23.83 17.19 22.98
C PRO A 91 -22.95 18.32 22.41
N GLY A 92 -21.70 18.03 22.01
CA GLY A 92 -20.69 19.02 21.63
C GLY A 92 -21.01 19.84 20.38
N TRP A 93 -21.90 19.38 19.49
CA TRP A 93 -22.30 20.17 18.32
C TRP A 93 -23.32 21.27 18.64
N MET A 94 -24.01 21.20 19.79
CA MET A 94 -24.99 22.22 20.17
C MET A 94 -24.32 23.47 20.77
N MET A 95 -23.15 23.30 21.41
CA MET A 95 -22.38 24.40 22.01
C MET A 95 -21.99 25.52 21.03
N PRO A 96 -21.46 25.26 19.81
CA PRO A 96 -21.15 26.33 18.87
C PRO A 96 -22.41 27.07 18.38
N LEU A 97 -23.56 26.39 18.25
CA LEU A 97 -24.82 27.02 17.87
C LEU A 97 -25.31 27.98 18.98
N VAL A 98 -25.27 27.54 20.24
CA VAL A 98 -25.63 28.38 21.39
C VAL A 98 -24.72 29.60 21.50
N ALA A 99 -23.41 29.42 21.30
CA ALA A 99 -22.45 30.52 21.30
C ALA A 99 -22.73 31.53 20.17
N ALA A 100 -23.03 31.06 18.96
CA ALA A 100 -23.36 31.93 17.83
C ALA A 100 -24.63 32.76 18.09
N VAL A 101 -25.67 32.14 18.66
CA VAL A 101 -26.92 32.83 19.03
C VAL A 101 -26.66 33.87 20.12
N ALA A 102 -25.87 33.53 21.15
CA ALA A 102 -25.51 34.47 22.21
C ALA A 102 -24.76 35.70 21.67
N VAL A 103 -23.80 35.50 20.76
CA VAL A 103 -23.07 36.60 20.11
C VAL A 103 -24.01 37.48 19.29
N LEU A 104 -24.93 36.90 18.52
CA LEU A 104 -25.93 37.64 17.75
C LEU A 104 -26.82 38.51 18.65
N LEU A 105 -27.26 37.98 19.79
CA LEU A 105 -28.08 38.73 20.75
C LEU A 105 -27.31 39.90 21.36
N ILE A 106 -26.04 39.69 21.74
CA ILE A 106 -25.18 40.75 22.27
C ILE A 106 -24.98 41.86 21.23
N LEU A 107 -24.72 41.48 19.97
CA LEU A 107 -24.51 42.45 18.89
C LEU A 107 -25.79 43.25 18.60
N GLY A 108 -26.93 42.57 18.55
CA GLY A 108 -28.24 43.21 18.34
C GLY A 108 -28.58 44.20 19.45
N ALA A 109 -28.34 43.84 20.71
CA ALA A 109 -28.55 44.73 21.85
C ALA A 109 -27.64 45.97 21.79
N ALA A 110 -26.37 45.81 21.39
CA ALA A 110 -25.43 46.93 21.24
C ALA A 110 -25.86 47.90 20.13
N VAL A 111 -26.28 47.38 18.97
CA VAL A 111 -26.79 48.22 17.86
C VAL A 111 -28.06 48.96 18.27
N TYR A 112 -28.99 48.27 18.92
CA TYR A 112 -30.22 48.89 19.40
C TYR A 112 -29.95 50.02 20.40
N ALA A 113 -29.07 49.76 21.38
CA ALA A 113 -28.66 50.78 22.35
C ALA A 113 -28.03 52.01 21.67
N LEU A 114 -27.15 51.80 20.69
CA LEU A 114 -26.52 52.88 19.93
C LEU A 114 -27.56 53.69 19.14
N GLN A 115 -28.50 53.02 18.47
CA GLN A 115 -29.59 53.70 17.75
C GLN A 115 -30.44 54.55 18.68
N THR A 116 -30.81 54.03 19.86
CA THR A 116 -31.60 54.81 20.82
C THR A 116 -30.85 56.02 21.36
N ALA A 117 -29.54 55.91 21.58
CA ALA A 117 -28.71 57.04 22.03
C ALA A 117 -28.63 58.14 20.96
N VAL A 118 -28.38 57.77 19.70
CA VAL A 118 -28.31 58.73 18.57
C VAL A 118 -29.66 59.43 18.34
N VAL A 119 -30.78 58.71 18.46
CA VAL A 119 -32.12 59.31 18.33
C VAL A 119 -32.38 60.34 19.45
N LEU A 120 -31.98 60.04 20.69
CA LEU A 120 -32.15 60.97 21.80
C LEU A 120 -31.31 62.25 21.60
N GLU A 121 -30.06 62.12 21.17
CA GLU A 121 -29.18 63.27 20.89
C GLU A 121 -29.72 64.15 19.75
N THR A 122 -30.21 63.55 18.67
CA THR A 122 -30.76 64.30 17.53
C THR A 122 -32.07 65.02 17.86
N THR A 123 -32.93 64.43 18.69
CA THR A 123 -34.14 65.13 19.19
C THR A 123 -33.85 66.26 20.17
N ALA A 124 -32.73 66.19 20.89
CA ALA A 124 -32.31 67.25 21.80
C ALA A 124 -31.78 68.49 21.05
N GLU A 125 -31.10 68.31 19.91
CA GLU A 125 -30.58 69.45 19.11
C GLU A 125 -31.63 70.17 18.25
N HIS A 126 -32.73 69.50 17.87
CA HIS A 126 -33.82 70.14 17.08
C HIS A 126 -34.91 70.78 17.96
N GLY A 127 -34.71 70.80 19.28
CA GLY A 127 -35.67 71.30 20.28
C GLY A 127 -35.36 72.70 20.84
N GLU A 128 -34.38 73.43 20.30
CA GLU A 128 -34.16 74.86 20.56
C GLU A 128 -34.59 75.73 19.37
#